data_AF-A0A940QRT6-F1
#
_entry.id   AF-A0A940QRT6-F1
#
_cell.length_a   1.000
_cell.length_b   1.000
_cell.length_c   1.000
_cell.angle_alpha   90.00
_cell.angle_beta   90.00
_cell.angle_gamma   90.00
#
_symmetry.space_group_name_H-M   'P 1'
#
loop_
_entity.id
_entity.type
_entity.pdbx_description
1 polymer ?
#
loop_
_entity_poly.entity_id
_entity_poly.type
_entity_poly.pdbx_seq_one_letter_code
_entity_poly.pdbx_strand_id
1 'polypeptide(L)'
;MYYLMNKNSLVAAFEKKPATAFSDTVLFNEAERKGKLPIGFEDINSWLDSRKSSKHNAHLQKLMRQMGCDDNEGFIRTTHAATINDTFWMKTDKETLTWEQVSLY
;
A
#
# COMPACT_ATOMS: atom_id res chain seq x y z
N MET A 1 -9.90 2.59 -8.07
CA MET A 1 -8.77 3.51 -7.83
C MET A 1 -8.19 3.20 -6.45
N TYR A 2 -6.92 3.50 -6.21
CA TYR A 2 -6.30 3.42 -4.89
C TYR A 2 -5.91 4.81 -4.41
N TYR A 3 -6.02 5.07 -3.11
CA TYR A 3 -5.77 6.35 -2.49
C TYR A 3 -4.70 6.21 -1.42
N LEU A 4 -3.65 7.02 -1.53
CA LEU A 4 -2.73 7.29 -0.44
C LEU A 4 -3.36 8.37 0.44
N MET A 5 -3.51 8.04 1.70
CA MET A 5 -4.11 8.85 2.74
C MET A 5 -3.04 9.25 3.75
N ASN A 6 -3.18 10.43 4.34
CA ASN A 6 -2.47 10.83 5.56
C ASN A 6 -3.52 11.17 6.61
N LYS A 7 -3.63 10.31 7.64
CA LYS A 7 -4.85 10.24 8.46
C LYS A 7 -6.09 10.18 7.55
N ASN A 8 -7.07 11.05 7.74
CA ASN A 8 -8.29 11.08 6.91
C ASN A 8 -8.19 11.98 5.66
N SER A 9 -7.00 12.52 5.35
CA SER A 9 -6.79 13.42 4.22
C SER A 9 -6.23 12.67 3.00
N LEU A 10 -6.86 12.85 1.84
CA LEU A 10 -6.37 12.31 0.57
C LEU A 10 -5.09 13.03 0.12
N VAL A 11 -4.03 12.28 -0.15
CA VAL A 11 -2.72 12.79 -0.56
C VAL A 11 -2.47 12.55 -2.04
N ALA A 12 -2.76 11.35 -2.54
CA ALA A 12 -2.56 10.99 -3.94
C ALA A 12 -3.48 9.82 -4.35
N ALA A 13 -3.75 9.70 -5.64
CA ALA A 13 -4.51 8.62 -6.25
C ALA A 13 -3.61 7.80 -7.20
N PHE A 14 -3.83 6.50 -7.21
CA PHE A 14 -3.04 5.52 -7.94
C PHE A 14 -3.93 4.54 -8.68
N GLU A 15 -3.55 4.24 -9.92
CA GLU A 15 -4.20 3.24 -10.75
C GLU A 15 -3.38 1.94 -10.76
N LYS A 16 -4.07 0.81 -10.64
CA LYS A 16 -3.46 -0.50 -10.81
C LYS A 16 -3.01 -0.62 -12.27
N LYS A 17 -1.75 -0.98 -12.51
CA LYS A 17 -1.24 -1.28 -13.85
C LYS A 17 -1.96 -2.51 -14.39
N PRO A 18 -2.33 -2.53 -15.69
CA PRO A 18 -2.82 -3.74 -16.31
C PRO A 18 -1.76 -4.83 -16.20
N ALA A 19 -2.22 -6.06 -15.91
CA ALA A 19 -1.34 -7.22 -15.93
C ALA A 19 -0.73 -7.36 -17.33
N THR A 20 0.56 -7.69 -17.38
CA THR A 20 1.24 -7.95 -18.66
C THR A 20 1.42 -9.44 -18.81
N ALA A 21 1.46 -9.95 -20.04
CA ALA A 21 1.66 -11.38 -20.32
C ALA A 21 2.97 -11.96 -19.74
N PHE A 22 3.89 -11.11 -19.28
CA PHE A 22 5.23 -11.48 -18.83
C PHE A 22 5.47 -11.22 -17.33
N SER A 23 4.48 -10.71 -16.59
CA SER A 23 4.62 -10.40 -15.18
C SER A 23 3.27 -10.39 -14.46
N ASP A 24 3.17 -11.24 -13.44
CA ASP A 24 2.05 -11.27 -12.49
C ASP A 24 2.19 -10.23 -11.37
N THR A 25 3.25 -9.40 -11.42
CA THR A 25 3.49 -8.39 -10.38
C THR A 25 2.42 -7.31 -10.41
N VAL A 26 1.68 -7.16 -9.32
CA VAL A 26 0.73 -6.06 -9.15
C VAL A 26 1.48 -4.76 -8.87
N LEU A 27 1.45 -3.85 -9.84
CA LEU A 27 2.08 -2.54 -9.77
C LEU A 27 1.06 -1.42 -9.88
N PHE A 28 1.45 -0.22 -9.46
CA PHE A 28 0.64 0.98 -9.47
C PHE A 28 1.33 2.13 -10.20
N ASN A 29 0.55 3.00 -10.82
CA ASN A 29 0.96 4.28 -11.38
C ASN A 29 0.28 5.43 -10.63
N GLU A 30 1.00 6.53 -10.42
CA GLU A 30 0.39 7.76 -9.90
C GLU A 30 -0.56 8.35 -10.96
N ALA A 31 -1.80 8.60 -10.56
CA ALA A 31 -2.81 9.25 -11.39
C ALA A 31 -3.00 10.72 -11.01
N GLU A 32 -2.97 11.03 -9.70
CA GLU A 32 -3.18 12.38 -9.20
C GLU A 32 -2.43 12.60 -7.88
N ARG A 33 -1.91 13.81 -7.66
CA ARG A 33 -1.29 14.23 -6.40
C ARG A 33 -1.93 15.50 -5.86
N LYS A 34 -2.38 15.47 -4.62
CA LYS A 34 -3.07 16.58 -3.91
C LYS A 34 -2.31 17.12 -2.70
N GLY A 35 -1.43 16.30 -2.12
CA GLY A 35 -0.75 16.62 -0.87
C GLY A 35 0.74 16.32 -0.88
N LYS A 36 1.36 16.51 0.28
CA LYS A 36 2.76 16.16 0.51
C LYS A 36 2.89 14.65 0.68
N LEU A 37 3.78 14.06 -0.10
CA LEU A 37 4.15 12.65 0.02
C LEU A 37 5.01 12.40 1.27
N PRO A 38 5.12 11.13 1.71
CA PRO A 38 6.06 10.72 2.73
C PRO A 38 7.49 11.18 2.43
N ILE A 39 8.29 11.41 3.48
CA ILE A 39 9.71 11.74 3.32
C ILE A 39 10.42 10.54 2.69
N GLY A 40 11.23 10.78 1.65
CA GLY A 40 11.93 9.73 0.92
C GLY A 40 11.03 8.89 -0.02
N PHE A 41 9.84 9.39 -0.37
CA PHE A 41 8.96 8.72 -1.33
C PHE A 41 9.48 8.88 -2.77
N GLU A 42 10.09 7.83 -3.31
CA GLU A 42 10.54 7.77 -4.70
C GLU A 42 9.38 7.42 -5.64
N ASP A 43 8.78 6.25 -5.43
CA ASP A 43 7.58 5.80 -6.13
C ASP A 43 6.72 4.90 -5.23
N ILE A 44 5.45 4.73 -5.61
CA ILE A 44 4.48 3.98 -4.81
C ILE A 44 4.84 2.50 -4.63
N ASN A 45 5.42 1.87 -5.64
CA ASN A 45 5.72 0.44 -5.58
C ASN A 45 6.91 0.20 -4.65
N SER A 46 7.96 1.01 -4.77
CA SER A 46 9.12 0.97 -3.87
C SER A 46 8.74 1.33 -2.43
N TRP A 47 7.84 2.29 -2.24
CA TRP A 47 7.34 2.67 -0.92
C TRP A 47 6.47 1.58 -0.26
N LEU A 48 5.59 0.92 -1.01
CA LEU A 48 4.85 -0.24 -0.51
C LEU A 48 5.81 -1.37 -0.13
N ASP A 49 6.81 -1.59 -0.96
CA ASP A 49 7.82 -2.62 -0.76
C ASP A 49 8.70 -2.39 0.46
N SER A 50 9.02 -1.14 0.80
CA SER A 50 9.80 -0.82 2.01
C SER A 50 9.02 -1.03 3.30
N ARG A 51 7.67 -1.01 3.24
CA ARG A 51 6.78 -1.25 4.38
C ARG A 51 6.51 -2.73 4.66
N LYS A 52 6.78 -3.61 3.70
CA LYS A 52 6.65 -5.06 3.89
C LYS A 52 7.80 -5.57 4.77
N SER A 53 7.55 -5.67 6.08
CA SER A 53 8.51 -6.20 7.06
C SER A 53 8.95 -7.64 6.76
N SER A 54 8.18 -8.38 5.94
CA SER A 54 8.53 -9.74 5.53
C SER A 54 9.74 -9.82 4.60
N LYS A 55 10.17 -8.75 3.91
CA LYS A 55 11.34 -8.79 3.00
C LYS A 55 12.61 -9.35 3.66
N HIS A 56 12.75 -9.23 4.98
CA HIS A 56 13.91 -9.69 5.73
C HIS A 56 13.68 -11.00 6.50
N ASN A 57 12.47 -11.57 6.49
CA ASN A 57 12.12 -12.76 7.26
C ASN A 57 11.38 -13.79 6.38
N ALA A 58 12.10 -14.83 5.96
CA ALA A 58 11.57 -15.89 5.09
C ALA A 58 10.33 -16.60 5.67
N HIS A 59 10.20 -16.69 7.00
CA HIS A 59 9.03 -17.27 7.64
C HIS A 59 7.79 -16.36 7.48
N LEU A 60 7.96 -15.04 7.69
CA LEU A 60 6.89 -14.06 7.46
C LEU A 60 6.49 -13.99 5.98
N GLN A 61 7.43 -14.13 5.04
CA GLN A 61 7.08 -14.19 3.61
C GLN A 61 6.20 -15.39 3.28
N LYS A 62 6.54 -16.57 3.82
CA LYS A 62 5.75 -17.78 3.61
C LYS A 62 4.33 -17.61 4.17
N LEU A 63 4.20 -17.03 5.36
CA LEU A 63 2.90 -16.76 5.97
C LEU A 63 2.08 -15.75 5.14
N MET A 64 2.71 -14.67 4.67
CA MET A 64 2.04 -13.68 3.80
C MET A 64 1.57 -14.30 2.48
N ARG A 65 2.39 -15.14 1.84
CA ARG A 65 1.98 -15.92 0.65
C ARG A 65 0.78 -16.81 0.92
N GLN A 66 0.78 -17.53 2.04
CA GLN A 66 -0.33 -18.40 2.43
C GLN A 66 -1.64 -17.63 2.66
N MET A 67 -1.56 -16.36 3.06
CA MET A 67 -2.71 -15.47 3.22
C MET A 67 -3.07 -14.68 1.95
N GLY A 68 -2.39 -14.90 0.83
CA GLY A 68 -2.58 -14.13 -0.41
C GLY A 68 -2.20 -12.64 -0.26
N CYS A 69 -1.21 -12.36 0.59
CA CYS A 69 -0.76 -11.02 0.97
C CYS A 69 0.65 -10.68 0.44
N ASP A 70 1.19 -11.46 -0.49
CA ASP A 70 2.58 -11.34 -0.93
C ASP A 70 2.81 -10.33 -2.06
N ASP A 71 1.76 -9.95 -2.79
CA ASP A 71 1.81 -8.84 -3.74
C ASP A 71 1.37 -7.49 -3.11
N ASN A 72 1.52 -6.40 -3.86
CA ASN A 72 1.18 -5.07 -3.36
C ASN A 72 -0.32 -4.92 -3.04
N GLU A 73 -1.20 -5.51 -3.83
CA GLU A 73 -2.65 -5.38 -3.63
C GLU A 73 -3.12 -6.19 -2.42
N GLY A 74 -2.65 -7.42 -2.26
CA GLY A 74 -2.88 -8.25 -1.08
C GLY A 74 -2.35 -7.56 0.18
N PHE A 75 -1.14 -6.98 0.12
CA PHE A 75 -0.60 -6.21 1.24
C PHE A 75 -1.49 -5.01 1.61
N ILE A 76 -1.94 -4.22 0.63
CA ILE A 76 -2.86 -3.09 0.87
C ILE A 76 -4.19 -3.59 1.44
N ARG A 77 -4.79 -4.63 0.86
CA ARG A 77 -6.10 -5.14 1.32
C ARG A 77 -6.08 -5.69 2.74
N THR A 78 -4.94 -6.22 3.18
CA THR A 78 -4.82 -6.85 4.51
C THR A 78 -4.39 -5.87 5.58
N THR A 79 -3.50 -4.93 5.25
CA THR A 79 -2.83 -4.07 6.25
C THR A 79 -3.08 -2.59 6.04
N HIS A 80 -3.72 -2.23 4.92
CA HIS A 80 -3.80 -0.86 4.43
C HIS A 80 -2.43 -0.19 4.25
N ALA A 81 -1.34 -0.96 4.19
CA ALA A 81 0.02 -0.45 4.28
C ALA A 81 0.24 0.50 5.48
N ALA A 82 -0.58 0.40 6.52
CA ALA A 82 -0.46 1.18 7.73
C ALA A 82 0.74 0.68 8.54
N THR A 83 1.46 1.60 9.19
CA THR A 83 2.61 1.27 10.03
C THR A 83 2.54 2.01 11.35
N ILE A 84 3.33 1.56 12.33
CA ILE A 84 3.50 2.25 13.61
C ILE A 84 4.41 3.47 13.47
N ASN A 85 5.04 3.74 12.33
CA ASN A 85 6.07 4.78 12.24
C ASN A 85 5.54 6.12 11.69
N ASP A 86 4.35 6.13 11.09
CA ASP A 86 3.74 7.33 10.53
C ASP A 86 2.23 7.17 10.34
N THR A 87 1.60 8.19 9.75
CA THR A 87 0.15 8.29 9.56
C THR A 87 -0.30 8.04 8.12
N PHE A 88 0.59 7.52 7.27
CA PHE A 88 0.28 7.22 5.88
C PHE A 88 -0.23 5.79 5.72
N TRP A 89 -1.28 5.65 4.91
CA TRP A 89 -1.93 4.38 4.63
C TRP A 89 -2.63 4.43 3.27
N MET A 90 -3.10 3.28 2.81
CA MET A 90 -3.77 3.13 1.52
C MET A 90 -5.14 2.48 1.65
N LYS A 91 -6.07 2.95 0.83
CA LYS A 91 -7.38 2.32 0.65
C LYS A 91 -7.84 2.40 -0.80
N THR A 92 -8.82 1.60 -1.15
CA THR A 92 -9.54 1.71 -2.42
C THR A 92 -10.57 2.84 -2.36
N ASP A 93 -10.99 3.31 -3.53
CA ASP A 93 -12.12 4.23 -3.69
C ASP A 93 -13.47 3.67 -3.25
N LYS A 94 -13.56 2.35 -3.06
CA LYS A 94 -14.77 1.66 -2.62
C LYS A 94 -14.87 1.53 -1.10
N GLU A 95 -13.81 1.91 -0.37
CA GLU A 95 -13.74 1.78 1.09
C GLU A 95 -14.06 3.09 1.81
N THR A 96 -14.99 3.01 2.77
CA THR A 96 -15.36 4.13 3.64
C THR A 96 -14.53 4.19 4.93
N LEU A 97 -13.47 3.38 5.02
CA LEU A 97 -12.59 3.31 6.19
C LEU A 97 -11.99 4.67 6.54
N THR A 98 -11.80 4.90 7.84
CA THR A 98 -11.10 6.06 8.40
C THR A 98 -9.79 5.63 9.08
N TRP A 99 -8.91 6.61 9.34
CA TRP A 99 -7.63 6.42 10.00
C TRP A 99 -7.78 5.70 11.35
N GLU A 100 -8.79 6.06 12.13
CA GLU A 100 -9.04 5.51 13.46
C GLU A 100 -9.36 4.01 13.42
N GLN A 101 -9.79 3.48 12.28
CA GLN A 101 -10.09 2.05 12.10
C GLN A 101 -8.89 1.23 11.65
N VAL A 102 -7.86 1.88 11.10
CA VAL A 102 -6.66 1.22 10.53
C VAL A 102 -5.38 1.56 11.29
N SER A 103 -5.42 2.60 12.13
CA SER A 103 -4.32 3.01 12.99
C SER A 103 -3.89 1.88 13.91
N LEU A 104 -2.58 1.73 14.08
CA LEU A 104 -1.98 0.80 15.04
C LEU A 104 -1.70 1.47 16.41
N TYR A 105 -2.09 2.74 16.55
CA TYR A 105 -2.07 3.54 17.76
C TYR A 105 -3.46 3.69 18.35
#